data_AF-A0A2J5HN06-F1
#
_entry.id   AF-A0A2J5HN06-F1
#
_cell.length_a   1.000
_cell.length_b   1.000
_cell.length_c   1.000
_cell.angle_alpha   90.00
_cell.angle_beta   90.00
_cell.angle_gamma   90.00
#
_symmetry.space_group_name_H-M   'P 1'
#
loop_
_entity.id
_entity.type
_entity.pdbx_description
1 polymer ?
#
loop_
_entity_poly.entity_id
_entity_poly.type
_entity_poly.pdbx_seq_one_letter_code
_entity_poly.pdbx_strand_id
1 'polypeptide(L)'
;MPPTKSPITISILSPRACRKTLCLTENCSVKPLTKMSSIPMFTVPPGWTTDRADDFYADWEDTDARGQTVAHAYGLGPGQPIMEDDDGLTQIFLSGSKFYLWDEMNDEIYEIVSRDIREIADVLGSGGQGGLERRPLDQVDELAC
;
A
#
# COMPACT_ATOMS: atom_id res chain seq x y z
N MET A 1 -51.95 -38.34 -36.64
CA MET A 1 -51.21 -38.20 -35.37
C MET A 1 -49.78 -37.75 -35.67
N PRO A 2 -49.45 -36.51 -35.31
CA PRO A 2 -48.10 -36.17 -34.84
C PRO A 2 -48.15 -35.62 -33.40
N PRO A 3 -47.14 -35.89 -32.55
CA PRO A 3 -47.16 -35.47 -31.14
C PRO A 3 -46.84 -33.98 -30.95
N THR A 4 -47.66 -33.36 -30.11
CA THR A 4 -47.58 -31.99 -29.60
C THR A 4 -46.27 -31.77 -28.83
N LYS A 5 -45.49 -30.77 -29.24
CA LYS A 5 -44.30 -30.30 -28.49
C LYS A 5 -44.77 -29.39 -27.35
N SER A 6 -44.51 -29.81 -26.11
CA SER A 6 -44.70 -29.00 -24.90
C SER A 6 -43.59 -27.93 -24.80
N PRO A 7 -43.90 -26.70 -24.35
CA PRO A 7 -42.89 -25.68 -24.07
C PRO A 7 -42.20 -25.92 -22.71
N ILE A 8 -40.87 -25.80 -22.72
CA ILE A 8 -39.98 -25.89 -21.56
C ILE A 8 -40.19 -24.63 -20.69
N THR A 9 -40.57 -24.84 -19.43
CA THR A 9 -40.67 -23.79 -18.41
C THR A 9 -39.29 -23.54 -17.81
N ILE A 10 -38.71 -22.37 -18.08
CA ILE A 10 -37.49 -21.90 -17.42
C ILE A 10 -37.90 -21.27 -16.09
N SER A 11 -37.53 -21.92 -14.99
CA SER A 11 -37.68 -21.37 -13.64
C SER A 11 -36.62 -20.29 -13.44
N ILE A 12 -37.04 -19.02 -13.48
CA ILE A 12 -36.20 -17.89 -13.11
C ILE A 12 -36.02 -17.93 -11.59
N LEU A 13 -34.86 -18.43 -11.13
CA LEU A 13 -34.44 -18.27 -9.75
C LEU A 13 -34.20 -16.79 -9.47
N SER A 14 -35.11 -16.22 -8.71
CA SER A 14 -35.02 -14.89 -8.09
C SER A 14 -33.72 -14.79 -7.28
N PRO A 15 -32.84 -13.81 -7.55
CA PRO A 15 -31.73 -13.50 -6.65
C PRO A 15 -32.31 -12.99 -5.33
N ARG A 16 -31.97 -13.69 -4.25
CA ARG A 16 -32.29 -13.33 -2.87
C ARG A 16 -31.94 -11.86 -2.65
N ALA A 17 -32.93 -11.08 -2.23
CA ALA A 17 -32.73 -9.76 -1.69
C ALA A 17 -31.80 -9.84 -0.48
N CYS A 18 -30.52 -9.52 -0.67
CA CYS A 18 -29.63 -9.18 0.43
C CYS A 18 -30.15 -7.88 1.04
N ARG A 19 -30.84 -8.03 2.18
CA ARG A 19 -31.30 -6.91 3.00
C ARG A 19 -30.09 -6.09 3.40
N LYS A 20 -30.11 -4.80 3.03
CA LYS A 20 -29.26 -3.76 3.62
C LYS A 20 -29.56 -3.71 5.11
N THR A 21 -28.67 -4.25 5.94
CA THR A 21 -28.64 -3.93 7.36
C THR A 21 -27.79 -2.67 7.51
N LEU A 22 -28.46 -1.54 7.74
CA LEU A 22 -27.83 -0.38 8.36
C LEU A 22 -27.42 -0.79 9.78
N CYS A 23 -26.15 -1.11 9.99
CA CYS A 23 -25.56 -1.13 11.31
C CYS A 23 -24.84 0.20 11.53
N LEU A 24 -25.59 1.20 11.99
CA LEU A 24 -25.03 2.25 12.83
C LEU A 24 -24.55 1.58 14.11
N THR A 25 -23.23 1.45 14.25
CA THR A 25 -22.59 1.31 15.55
C THR A 25 -21.32 2.13 15.49
N GLU A 26 -21.43 3.36 15.98
CA GLU A 26 -20.30 4.10 16.53
C GLU A 26 -19.57 3.19 17.52
N ASN A 27 -18.38 2.78 17.12
CA ASN A 27 -17.25 2.64 18.01
C ASN A 27 -16.04 2.99 17.17
N CYS A 28 -15.83 4.30 16.96
CA CYS A 28 -14.50 4.85 16.70
C CYS A 28 -13.66 4.62 17.97
N SER A 29 -13.36 3.36 18.26
CA SER A 29 -12.22 3.00 19.08
C SER A 29 -11.02 3.23 18.17
N VAL A 30 -10.59 4.49 18.11
CA VAL A 30 -9.28 4.87 17.57
C VAL A 30 -8.29 3.97 18.29
N LYS A 31 -7.84 2.92 17.60
CA LYS A 31 -6.71 2.13 18.10
C LYS A 31 -5.60 3.15 18.32
N PRO A 32 -4.94 3.18 19.48
CA PRO A 32 -3.81 4.07 19.68
C PRO A 32 -2.86 3.82 18.52
N LEU A 33 -2.55 4.88 17.78
CA LEU A 33 -1.52 4.86 16.74
C LEU A 33 -0.35 4.06 17.30
N THR A 34 -0.14 2.87 16.71
CA THR A 34 0.85 1.90 17.15
C THR A 34 2.12 2.66 17.42
N LYS A 35 2.58 2.65 18.68
CA LYS A 35 3.79 3.31 19.19
C LYS A 35 4.80 3.47 18.06
N MET A 36 4.88 4.68 17.50
CA MET A 36 5.67 4.95 16.30
C MET A 36 7.07 4.41 16.55
N SER A 37 7.52 3.47 15.72
CA SER A 37 8.93 3.08 15.71
C SER A 37 9.70 4.35 15.41
N SER A 38 10.35 4.92 16.42
CA SER A 38 11.20 6.08 16.23
C SER A 38 12.37 5.63 15.36
N ILE A 39 12.32 6.00 14.09
CA ILE A 39 13.39 5.74 13.14
C ILE A 39 14.63 6.47 13.64
N PRO A 40 15.79 5.81 13.70
CA PRO A 40 16.99 6.47 14.19
C PRO A 40 17.35 7.61 13.25
N MET A 41 17.92 8.68 13.80
CA MET A 41 18.42 9.80 13.01
C MET A 41 19.47 9.31 12.00
N PHE A 42 19.36 9.77 10.76
CA PHE A 42 20.26 9.45 9.67
C PHE A 42 20.57 10.71 8.86
N THR A 43 21.62 10.66 8.04
CA THR A 43 21.92 11.73 7.08
C THR A 43 21.20 11.42 5.78
N VAL A 44 20.38 12.34 5.30
CA VAL A 44 19.69 12.19 4.01
C VAL A 44 20.74 12.11 2.89
N PRO A 45 20.67 11.09 2.01
CA PRO A 45 21.66 10.96 0.94
C PRO A 45 21.50 12.04 -0.12
N PRO A 46 22.57 12.39 -0.86
CA PRO A 46 22.45 13.28 -2.02
C PRO A 46 21.42 12.77 -3.03
N GLY A 47 20.60 13.67 -3.59
CA GLY A 47 19.53 13.27 -4.51
C GLY A 47 18.24 12.82 -3.81
N TRP A 48 18.16 12.95 -2.48
CA TRP A 48 17.00 12.59 -1.67
C TRP A 48 16.70 13.69 -0.66
N THR A 49 15.49 13.66 -0.12
CA THR A 49 14.99 14.64 0.84
C THR A 49 14.01 14.04 1.84
N THR A 50 13.96 14.62 3.04
CA THR A 50 12.93 14.39 4.06
C THR A 50 12.08 15.64 4.30
N ASP A 51 12.43 16.74 3.64
CA ASP A 51 11.92 18.10 3.85
C ASP A 51 11.31 18.59 2.55
N ARG A 52 10.11 18.09 2.21
CA ARG A 52 9.42 18.45 0.97
C ARG A 52 7.93 18.73 1.15
N ALA A 53 7.36 19.23 0.06
CA ALA A 53 6.11 19.95 -0.05
C ALA A 53 4.92 19.19 0.56
N ASP A 54 3.83 19.93 0.84
CA ASP A 54 2.64 19.42 1.52
C ASP A 54 2.05 18.14 0.87
N ASP A 55 2.37 17.87 -0.40
CA ASP A 55 1.94 16.72 -1.18
C ASP A 55 2.68 15.40 -0.85
N PHE A 56 3.93 15.43 -0.40
CA PHE A 56 4.69 14.22 -0.04
C PHE A 56 3.99 13.41 1.06
N TYR A 57 3.51 14.10 2.11
CA TYR A 57 2.76 13.46 3.18
C TYR A 57 1.31 13.18 2.78
N ALA A 58 0.75 13.91 1.81
CA ALA A 58 -0.64 13.75 1.38
C ALA A 58 -0.91 12.35 0.83
N ASP A 59 0.08 11.71 0.19
CA ASP A 59 -0.04 10.32 -0.28
C ASP A 59 -0.11 9.30 0.85
N TRP A 60 0.19 9.69 2.09
CA TRP A 60 0.26 8.79 3.24
C TRP A 60 -0.58 9.22 4.45
N GLU A 61 -1.13 10.44 4.45
CA GLU A 61 -1.80 11.06 5.61
C GLU A 61 -3.11 10.35 5.96
N ASP A 62 -3.94 10.06 4.96
CA ASP A 62 -5.25 9.44 5.12
C ASP A 62 -5.24 7.96 4.72
N THR A 63 -6.14 7.16 5.30
CA THR A 63 -6.25 5.72 4.99
C THR A 63 -6.54 5.43 3.52
N ASP A 64 -7.18 6.38 2.84
CA ASP A 64 -7.57 6.27 1.43
C ASP A 64 -6.60 7.02 0.51
N ALA A 65 -5.50 7.56 1.07
CA ALA A 65 -4.44 8.19 0.29
C ALA A 65 -3.74 7.17 -0.60
N ARG A 66 -3.09 7.67 -1.66
CA ARG A 66 -2.53 6.82 -2.72
C ARG A 66 -1.51 5.82 -2.18
N GLY A 67 -0.52 6.29 -1.42
CA GLY A 67 0.51 5.46 -0.81
C GLY A 67 -0.08 4.39 0.13
N GLN A 68 -1.10 4.74 0.92
CA GLN A 68 -1.79 3.75 1.77
C GLN A 68 -2.55 2.69 0.94
N THR A 69 -3.23 3.12 -0.12
CA THR A 69 -3.97 2.23 -1.02
C THR A 69 -3.04 1.24 -1.71
N VAL A 70 -1.90 1.72 -2.24
CA VAL A 70 -0.89 0.86 -2.86
C VAL A 70 -0.30 -0.08 -1.81
N ALA A 71 0.11 0.40 -0.64
CA ALA A 71 0.63 -0.46 0.42
C ALA A 71 -0.35 -1.60 0.79
N HIS A 72 -1.64 -1.30 0.91
CA HIS A 72 -2.67 -2.30 1.19
C HIS A 72 -2.84 -3.32 0.05
N ALA A 73 -2.77 -2.89 -1.21
CA ALA A 73 -2.81 -3.78 -2.38
C ALA A 73 -1.66 -4.79 -2.40
N TYR A 74 -0.56 -4.51 -1.71
CA TYR A 74 0.56 -5.43 -1.48
C TYR A 74 0.49 -6.18 -0.13
N GLY A 75 -0.65 -6.11 0.56
CA GLY A 75 -0.87 -6.77 1.84
C GLY A 75 -0.08 -6.15 3.01
N LEU A 76 0.41 -4.92 2.85
CA LEU A 76 1.14 -4.20 3.88
C LEU A 76 0.17 -3.49 4.84
N GLY A 77 0.64 -3.24 6.06
CA GLY A 77 -0.04 -2.33 6.97
C GLY A 77 0.19 -0.86 6.56
N PRO A 78 -0.33 0.10 7.35
CA PRO A 78 -0.15 1.52 7.07
C PRO A 78 1.33 1.87 6.87
N GLY A 79 1.61 2.58 5.77
CA GLY A 79 2.93 3.09 5.45
C GLY A 79 3.19 4.43 6.12
N GLN A 80 4.45 4.67 6.46
CA GLN A 80 4.96 5.95 6.93
C GLN A 80 6.09 6.40 6.00
N PRO A 81 5.95 7.52 5.28
CA PRO A 81 6.97 7.99 4.37
C PRO A 81 8.20 8.47 5.15
N ILE A 82 9.39 8.11 4.66
CA ILE A 82 10.67 8.41 5.31
C ILE A 82 11.45 9.44 4.52
N MET A 83 11.60 9.22 3.22
CA MET A 83 12.30 10.11 2.30
C MET A 83 11.90 9.81 0.86
N GLU A 84 12.06 10.78 -0.03
CA GLU A 84 11.86 10.62 -1.48
C GLU A 84 13.07 11.09 -2.26
N ASP A 85 13.16 10.64 -3.50
CA ASP A 85 14.16 11.15 -4.43
C ASP A 85 13.84 12.57 -4.89
N ASP A 86 14.84 13.25 -5.43
CA ASP A 86 14.68 14.66 -5.80
C ASP A 86 13.69 14.88 -6.94
N ASP A 87 13.34 13.83 -7.69
CA ASP A 87 12.37 13.86 -8.78
C ASP A 87 10.94 13.54 -8.32
N GLY A 88 10.74 13.06 -7.08
CA GLY A 88 9.43 12.67 -6.55
C GLY A 88 8.82 11.48 -7.27
N LEU A 89 9.66 10.58 -7.81
CA LEU A 89 9.22 9.37 -8.51
C LEU A 89 9.42 8.11 -7.66
N THR A 90 10.22 8.23 -6.61
CA THR A 90 10.59 7.10 -5.76
C THR A 90 10.55 7.50 -4.30
N GLN A 91 9.87 6.69 -3.48
CA GLN A 91 9.72 6.98 -2.05
C GLN A 91 10.19 5.78 -1.22
N ILE A 92 10.96 6.05 -0.15
CA ILE A 92 11.22 5.07 0.91
C ILE A 92 10.19 5.28 2.01
N PHE A 93 9.49 4.21 2.39
CA PHE A 93 8.53 4.22 3.47
C PHE A 93 8.71 3.03 4.41
N LEU A 94 8.23 3.17 5.65
CA LEU A 94 8.23 2.14 6.68
C LEU A 94 6.81 1.56 6.77
N SER A 95 6.67 0.24 6.70
CA SER A 95 5.44 -0.44 7.09
C SER A 95 5.75 -1.55 8.09
N GLY A 96 5.10 -1.50 9.25
CA GLY A 96 5.42 -2.35 10.39
C GLY A 96 6.85 -2.13 10.90
N SER A 97 7.77 -3.03 10.54
CA SER A 97 9.18 -2.99 10.97
C SER A 97 10.17 -3.13 9.80
N LYS A 98 9.71 -2.88 8.58
CA LYS A 98 10.48 -3.07 7.35
C LYS A 98 10.42 -1.83 6.46
N PHE A 99 11.50 -1.60 5.74
CA PHE A 99 11.57 -0.53 4.77
C PHE A 99 11.20 -1.04 3.38
N TYR A 100 10.55 -0.17 2.63
CA TYR A 100 10.06 -0.43 1.30
C TYR A 100 10.42 0.74 0.40
N LEU A 101 10.64 0.44 -0.86
CA LEU A 101 10.75 1.41 -1.94
C LEU A 101 9.47 1.32 -2.78
N TRP A 102 8.79 2.44 -2.93
CA TRP A 102 7.68 2.59 -3.87
C TRP A 102 8.19 3.31 -5.11
N ASP A 103 8.08 2.65 -6.27
CA ASP A 103 8.22 3.26 -7.59
C ASP A 103 6.84 3.78 -7.99
N GLU A 104 6.66 5.08 -7.92
CA GLU A 104 5.38 5.74 -8.15
C GLU A 104 4.95 5.67 -9.63
N MET A 105 5.91 5.58 -10.56
CA MET A 105 5.59 5.54 -11.98
C MET A 105 4.94 4.21 -12.38
N ASN A 106 5.35 3.12 -11.73
CA ASN A 106 4.87 1.77 -12.03
C ASN A 106 3.90 1.21 -10.98
N ASP A 107 3.63 1.96 -9.90
CA ASP A 107 2.91 1.51 -8.70
C ASP A 107 3.48 0.19 -8.13
N GLU A 108 4.80 0.01 -8.23
CA GLU A 108 5.50 -1.19 -7.78
C GLU A 108 6.13 -0.96 -6.40
N ILE A 109 5.98 -1.95 -5.52
CA ILE A 109 6.62 -1.95 -4.20
C ILE A 109 7.70 -3.01 -4.12
N TYR A 110 8.84 -2.60 -3.55
CA TYR A 110 9.99 -3.45 -3.30
C TYR A 110 10.32 -3.46 -1.80
N GLU A 111 10.46 -4.63 -1.19
CA GLU A 111 11.04 -4.77 0.15
C GLU A 111 12.54 -4.50 0.06
N ILE A 112 13.02 -3.58 0.88
CA ILE A 112 14.46 -3.36 1.05
C ILE A 112 14.97 -4.39 2.06
N VAL A 113 16.04 -5.11 1.70
CA VAL A 113 16.56 -6.20 2.54
C VAL A 113 17.15 -5.66 3.85
N SER A 114 17.79 -4.49 3.81
CA SER A 114 18.29 -3.84 5.01
C SER A 114 17.15 -3.35 5.91
N ARG A 115 17.37 -3.46 7.22
CA ARG A 115 16.46 -2.97 8.27
C ARG A 115 17.03 -1.75 9.00
N ASP A 116 18.13 -1.18 8.53
CA ASP A 116 18.74 0.02 9.11
C ASP A 116 18.69 1.15 8.11
N ILE A 117 17.95 2.21 8.43
CA ILE A 117 17.82 3.38 7.58
C ILE A 117 19.17 4.05 7.27
N ARG A 118 20.16 3.93 8.16
CA ARG A 118 21.49 4.50 7.93
C ARG A 118 22.23 3.75 6.83
N GLU A 119 22.13 2.43 6.82
CA GLU A 119 22.70 1.59 5.76
C GLU A 119 22.01 1.88 4.43
N ILE A 120 20.69 2.00 4.42
CA ILE A 120 19.91 2.38 3.24
C ILE A 120 20.37 3.73 2.69
N ALA A 121 20.48 4.73 3.56
CA ALA A 121 20.95 6.07 3.18
C ALA A 121 22.39 6.05 2.64
N ASP A 122 23.30 5.31 3.28
CA ASP A 122 24.69 5.19 2.83
C ASP A 122 24.80 4.54 1.44
N VAL A 123 24.01 3.49 1.18
CA VAL A 123 23.95 2.84 -0.13
C VAL A 123 23.38 3.79 -1.19
N LEU A 124 22.29 4.50 -0.87
CA LEU A 124 21.71 5.49 -1.78
C LEU A 124 22.70 6.61 -2.11
N GLY A 125 23.46 7.09 -1.14
CA GLY A 125 24.44 8.17 -1.35
C GLY A 125 25.68 7.77 -2.13
N SER A 126 26.02 6.48 -2.19
CA SER A 126 27.24 5.98 -2.84
C SER A 126 26.99 5.27 -4.17
N GLY A 127 25.88 4.55 -4.28
CA GLY A 127 25.52 3.72 -5.44
C GLY A 127 24.14 4.01 -6.03
N GLY A 128 23.40 4.96 -5.47
CA GLY A 128 22.02 5.26 -5.86
C GLY A 128 21.04 4.11 -5.58
N GLN A 129 19.84 4.23 -6.13
CA GLN A 129 18.78 3.20 -6.00
C GLN A 129 19.24 1.82 -6.49
N GLY A 130 20.04 1.78 -7.57
CA GLY A 130 20.57 0.54 -8.14
C GLY A 130 21.44 -0.27 -7.17
N GLY A 131 22.02 0.37 -6.15
CA GLY A 131 22.80 -0.30 -5.10
C GLY A 131 21.96 -0.99 -4.02
N LEU A 132 20.67 -0.67 -3.90
CA LEU A 132 19.80 -1.26 -2.89
C LEU A 132 19.48 -2.72 -3.24
N GLU A 133 19.80 -3.63 -2.31
CA GLU A 133 19.29 -4.99 -2.36
C GLU A 133 17.79 -5.00 -2.05
N ARG A 134 17.00 -5.45 -3.03
CA ARG A 134 15.55 -5.33 -3.06
C ARG A 134 14.90 -6.64 -3.47
N ARG A 135 13.67 -6.86 -3.00
CA ARG A 135 12.81 -7.96 -3.43
C ARG A 135 11.48 -7.38 -3.90
N PRO A 136 11.01 -7.69 -5.12
CA PRO A 136 9.68 -7.27 -5.55
C PRO A 136 8.64 -7.94 -4.65
N LEU A 137 7.56 -7.23 -4.34
CA LEU A 137 6.38 -7.84 -3.74
C LEU A 137 5.37 -8.17 -4.85
N ASP A 138 4.56 -9.19 -4.59
CA ASP A 138 3.38 -9.48 -5.39
C ASP A 138 2.19 -8.77 -4.75
N GLN A 139 1.29 -8.26 -5.60
CA GLN A 139 0.01 -7.76 -5.11
C GLN A 139 -0.79 -8.93 -4.52
N VAL A 140 -1.52 -8.66 -3.45
CA VAL A 140 -2.46 -9.64 -2.92
C VAL A 140 -3.71 -9.59 -3.80
N ASP A 141 -3.92 -10.64 -4.60
CA ASP A 141 -5.20 -10.84 -5.27
C ASP A 141 -6.28 -10.94 -4.19
N GLU A 142 -7.05 -9.86 -4.03
CA GLU A 142 -8.28 -9.87 -3.25
C GLU A 142 -9.26 -10.76 -4.03
N LEU A 143 -9.13 -12.08 -3.88
CA LEU A 143 -10.14 -13.04 -4.35
C LEU A 143 -11.44 -12.70 -3.63
N ALA A 144 -12.22 -11.85 -4.30
CA ALA A 144 -13.53 -11.40 -3.89
C ALA A 144 -14.38 -12.60 -3.47
N CYS A 145 -14.79 -12.60 -2.20
CA CYS A 145 -15.85 -13.48 -1.71
C CYS A 145 -17.22 -12.95 -2.17
#